data_AF-X1SYI1-F1
#
_entry.id   AF-X1SYI1-F1
#
_cell.length_a   1.000
_cell.length_b   1.000
_cell.length_c   1.000
_cell.angle_alpha   90.00
_cell.angle_beta   90.00
_cell.angle_gamma   90.00
#
_symmetry.space_group_name_H-M   'P 1'
#
loop_
_entity.id
_entity.type
_entity.pdbx_description
1 polymer ?
#
loop_
_entity_poly.entity_id
_entity_poly.type
_entity_poly.pdbx_seq_one_letter_code
_entity_poly.pdbx_strand_id
1 'polypeptide(L)'
;GKPIERLKEIYGDGLKTLGFWGTEPTLTLDLIQPLLPQLTRVFPKLNEMSFSTSMIAFEPIVRFIEALQGYGIKLKVQVSLDGPSFITDKNRFRGAAKKVPKNFFALVSAIQDQKTISY
;
A
#
# COMPACT_ATOMS: atom_id res chain seq x y z
N GLY A 1 -6.07 7.23 -19.17
CA GLY A 1 -4.97 8.05 -18.64
C GLY A 1 -3.67 7.42 -19.08
N LYS A 2 -2.72 8.21 -19.59
CA LYS A 2 -1.51 7.72 -20.28
C LYS A 2 -0.79 6.54 -19.61
N PRO A 3 -0.64 6.47 -18.26
CA PRO A 3 0.01 5.32 -17.62
C PRO A 3 -0.75 3.99 -17.78
N ILE A 4 -2.08 4.00 -17.68
CA ILE A 4 -2.93 2.80 -17.76
C ILE A 4 -2.96 2.26 -19.19
N GLU A 5 -3.04 3.15 -20.18
CA GLU A 5 -2.96 2.79 -21.61
C GLU A 5 -1.63 2.11 -21.92
N ARG A 6 -0.51 2.68 -21.45
CA ARG A 6 0.81 2.08 -21.63
C ARG A 6 0.94 0.70 -20.96
N LEU A 7 0.40 0.54 -19.76
CA LEU A 7 0.36 -0.78 -19.10
C LEU A 7 -0.49 -1.77 -19.91
N LYS A 8 -1.58 -1.30 -20.55
CA LYS A 8 -2.43 -2.14 -21.38
C LYS A 8 -1.72 -2.62 -22.63
N GLU A 9 -0.94 -1.76 -23.28
CA GLU A 9 -0.12 -2.12 -24.44
C GLU A 9 0.91 -3.20 -24.10
N ILE A 10 1.53 -3.12 -22.92
CA ILE A 10 2.59 -4.05 -22.51
C ILE A 10 2.02 -5.38 -22.01
N TYR A 11 0.99 -5.35 -21.17
CA TYR A 11 0.53 -6.51 -20.42
C TYR A 11 -0.82 -7.07 -20.92
N GLY A 12 -1.54 -6.35 -21.79
CA GLY A 12 -2.86 -6.77 -22.27
C GLY A 12 -3.85 -7.02 -21.13
N ASP A 13 -4.54 -8.16 -21.14
CA ASP A 13 -5.40 -8.63 -20.03
C ASP A 13 -4.62 -9.47 -19.00
N GLY A 14 -3.30 -9.62 -19.16
CA GLY A 14 -2.47 -10.53 -18.39
C GLY A 14 -1.96 -9.99 -17.05
N LEU A 15 -2.14 -8.69 -16.77
CA LEU A 15 -1.68 -8.08 -15.53
C LEU A 15 -2.46 -8.64 -14.34
N LYS A 16 -1.78 -9.42 -13.48
CA LYS A 16 -2.36 -10.02 -12.28
C LYS A 16 -1.95 -9.31 -10.99
N THR A 17 -0.74 -8.76 -10.98
CA THR A 17 -0.13 -8.15 -9.80
C THR A 17 0.45 -6.80 -10.17
N LEU A 18 0.26 -5.80 -9.30
CA LEU A 18 0.80 -4.45 -9.49
C LEU A 18 1.54 -4.00 -8.22
N GLY A 19 2.84 -3.72 -8.37
CA GLY A 19 3.68 -3.22 -7.28
C GLY A 19 3.94 -1.72 -7.39
N PHE A 20 3.75 -0.97 -6.30
CA PHE A 20 4.15 0.43 -6.19
C PHE A 20 5.50 0.51 -5.47
N TRP A 21 6.48 1.11 -6.15
CA TRP A 21 7.86 1.24 -5.70
C TRP A 21 8.35 2.68 -5.90
N GLY A 22 9.41 3.06 -5.19
CA GLY A 22 9.98 4.41 -5.22
C GLY A 22 10.39 4.85 -3.82
N THR A 23 10.43 6.16 -3.59
CA THR A 23 10.78 6.74 -2.28
C THR A 23 9.85 6.27 -1.17
N GLU A 24 8.59 6.72 -1.19
CA GLU A 24 7.59 6.34 -0.19
C GLU A 24 6.21 6.27 -0.86
N PRO A 25 5.71 5.06 -1.17
CA PRO A 25 4.43 4.87 -1.84
C PRO A 25 3.24 5.50 -1.12
N THR A 26 3.27 5.62 0.22
CA THR A 26 2.16 6.24 0.99
C THR A 26 1.92 7.70 0.61
N LEU A 27 2.90 8.39 0.01
CA LEU A 27 2.75 9.76 -0.51
C LEU A 27 1.87 9.83 -1.76
N THR A 28 1.68 8.71 -2.46
CA THR A 28 0.98 8.63 -3.75
C THR A 28 -0.26 7.75 -3.72
N LEU A 29 -0.54 7.03 -2.63
CA LEU A 29 -1.72 6.15 -2.55
C LEU A 29 -3.03 6.91 -2.80
N ASP A 30 -3.17 8.12 -2.26
CA ASP A 30 -4.37 8.95 -2.47
C ASP A 30 -4.54 9.40 -3.94
N LEU A 31 -3.46 9.40 -4.74
CA LEU A 31 -3.53 9.65 -6.19
C LEU A 31 -3.91 8.38 -6.98
N ILE A 32 -3.66 7.20 -6.41
CA ILE A 32 -3.97 5.90 -7.02
C ILE A 32 -5.43 5.51 -6.75
N GLN A 33 -5.98 5.83 -5.56
CA GLN A 33 -7.37 5.48 -5.18
C GLN A 33 -8.41 5.83 -6.25
N PRO A 34 -8.44 7.06 -6.82
CA PRO A 34 -9.44 7.43 -7.82
C PRO A 34 -9.31 6.64 -9.14
N LEU A 35 -8.17 5.98 -9.36
CA LEU A 35 -7.89 5.22 -10.57
C LEU A 35 -8.32 3.75 -10.46
N LEU A 36 -8.67 3.26 -9.27
CA LEU A 36 -9.06 1.87 -9.03
C LEU A 36 -10.21 1.38 -9.94
N PRO A 37 -11.29 2.15 -10.19
CA PRO A 37 -12.35 1.71 -11.10
C PRO A 37 -11.84 1.50 -12.54
N GLN A 38 -10.96 2.40 -13.01
CA GLN A 38 -10.38 2.27 -14.35
C GLN A 38 -9.40 1.10 -14.42
N LEU A 39 -8.54 0.94 -13.41
CA LEU A 39 -7.55 -0.13 -13.33
C LEU A 39 -8.21 -1.51 -13.36
N THR A 40 -9.22 -1.72 -12.54
CA THR A 40 -9.92 -3.03 -12.43
C THR A 40 -10.71 -3.36 -13.69
N ARG A 41 -11.29 -2.35 -14.36
CA ARG A 41 -11.96 -2.54 -15.66
C ARG A 41 -10.98 -2.91 -16.77
N VAL A 42 -9.82 -2.26 -16.83
CA VAL A 42 -8.82 -2.47 -17.89
C VAL A 42 -8.04 -3.77 -17.68
N PHE A 43 -7.84 -4.18 -16.41
CA PHE A 43 -7.10 -5.37 -16.02
C PHE A 43 -7.98 -6.28 -15.14
N PRO A 44 -8.92 -7.03 -15.75
CA PRO A 44 -9.89 -7.83 -15.00
C PRO A 44 -9.25 -8.99 -14.21
N LYS A 45 -7.99 -9.33 -14.49
CA LYS A 45 -7.23 -10.37 -13.77
C LYS A 45 -6.37 -9.82 -12.63
N LEU A 46 -6.34 -8.50 -12.43
CA LEU A 46 -5.60 -7.86 -11.35
C LEU A 46 -6.24 -8.24 -10.02
N ASN A 47 -5.52 -9.04 -9.23
CA ASN A 47 -6.00 -9.57 -7.95
C ASN A 47 -5.04 -9.29 -6.80
N GLU A 48 -3.91 -8.66 -7.06
CA GLU A 48 -2.94 -8.31 -6.04
C GLU A 48 -2.31 -6.94 -6.31
N MET A 49 -2.24 -6.13 -5.26
CA MET A 49 -1.43 -4.92 -5.20
C MET A 49 -0.40 -5.04 -4.09
N SER A 50 0.77 -4.45 -4.27
CA SER A 50 1.82 -4.50 -3.26
C SER A 50 2.63 -3.21 -3.20
N PHE A 51 3.20 -2.92 -2.04
CA PHE A 51 4.20 -1.86 -1.89
C PHE A 51 5.09 -2.06 -0.66
N SER A 52 6.25 -1.42 -0.70
CA SER A 52 7.16 -1.27 0.43
C SER A 52 6.98 0.10 1.06
N THR A 53 7.00 0.22 2.38
CA THR A 53 6.90 1.51 3.09
C THR A 53 7.88 1.61 4.24
N SER A 54 8.31 2.84 4.53
CA SER A 54 9.01 3.19 5.76
C SER A 54 8.11 3.19 6.99
N MET A 55 6.78 3.15 6.81
CA MET A 55 5.78 3.17 7.89
C MET A 55 5.88 4.44 8.77
N ILE A 56 6.32 5.56 8.19
CA ILE A 56 6.31 6.87 8.87
C ILE A 56 4.89 7.42 9.01
N ALA A 57 4.01 7.12 8.05
CA ALA A 57 2.59 7.46 8.03
C ALA A 57 1.79 6.22 7.64
N PHE A 58 0.72 5.92 8.39
CA PHE A 58 -0.08 4.71 8.15
C PHE A 58 -1.50 5.02 7.67
N GLU A 59 -1.98 6.23 7.90
CA GLU A 59 -3.32 6.70 7.57
C GLU A 59 -3.64 6.61 6.06
N PRO A 60 -2.70 6.93 5.13
CA PRO A 60 -2.94 6.69 3.70
C PRO A 60 -3.13 5.21 3.35
N ILE A 61 -2.53 4.29 4.12
CA ILE A 61 -2.69 2.85 3.93
C ILE A 61 -4.10 2.43 4.34
N VAL A 62 -4.61 2.97 5.45
CA VAL A 62 -5.99 2.72 5.91
C VAL A 62 -6.99 3.15 4.84
N ARG A 63 -6.89 4.38 4.33
CA ARG A 63 -7.75 4.87 3.25
C ARG A 63 -7.64 4.03 1.97
N PHE A 64 -6.43 3.58 1.64
CA PHE A 64 -6.23 2.72 0.47
C PHE A 64 -6.87 1.35 0.64
N ILE A 65 -6.82 0.76 1.84
CA ILE A 65 -7.50 -0.50 2.17
C ILE A 65 -9.01 -0.34 2.03
N GLU A 66 -9.57 0.76 2.55
CA GLU A 66 -11.00 1.09 2.39
C GLU A 66 -11.38 1.20 0.91
N ALA A 67 -10.59 1.95 0.13
CA ALA A 67 -10.83 2.12 -1.30
C ALA A 67 -10.72 0.82 -2.12
N LEU A 68 -9.97 -0.19 -1.63
CA LEU A 68 -9.86 -1.50 -2.26
C LEU A 68 -11.01 -2.45 -1.93
N GLN A 69 -11.88 -2.11 -0.96
CA GLN A 69 -13.03 -2.94 -0.63
C GLN A 69 -13.94 -3.13 -1.86
N GLY A 70 -14.42 -4.37 -2.04
CA GLY A 70 -15.29 -4.73 -3.17
C GLY A 70 -14.58 -5.09 -4.48
N TYR A 71 -13.27 -4.81 -4.64
CA TYR A 71 -12.54 -5.14 -5.87
C TYR A 71 -11.93 -6.55 -5.90
N GLY A 72 -11.97 -7.30 -4.80
CA GLY A 72 -11.36 -8.63 -4.71
C GLY A 72 -9.82 -8.61 -4.85
N ILE A 73 -9.19 -7.45 -4.64
CA ILE A 73 -7.75 -7.26 -4.73
C ILE A 73 -7.11 -7.47 -3.35
N LYS A 74 -6.13 -8.36 -3.27
CA LYS A 74 -5.30 -8.56 -2.09
C LYS A 74 -4.24 -7.46 -2.00
N LEU A 75 -4.15 -6.77 -0.87
CA LEU A 75 -3.05 -5.84 -0.60
C LEU A 75 -1.93 -6.53 0.19
N LYS A 76 -0.69 -6.48 -0.32
CA LYS A 76 0.53 -6.90 0.39
C LYS A 76 1.37 -5.67 0.75
N VAL A 77 1.57 -5.44 2.04
CA VAL A 77 2.41 -4.33 2.52
C VAL A 77 3.68 -4.91 3.15
N GLN A 78 4.83 -4.46 2.65
CA GLN A 78 6.12 -4.74 3.28
C GLN A 78 6.57 -3.52 4.07
N VAL A 79 6.88 -3.72 5.35
CA VAL A 79 7.38 -2.67 6.24
C VAL A 79 8.88 -2.81 6.36
N SER A 80 9.58 -1.69 6.18
CA SER A 80 11.04 -1.69 6.19
C SER A 80 11.60 -1.29 7.56
N LEU A 81 12.34 -2.20 8.19
CA LEU A 81 12.99 -2.03 9.49
C LEU A 81 14.36 -2.72 9.44
N ASP A 82 15.44 -1.99 9.75
CA ASP A 82 16.81 -2.45 9.47
C ASP A 82 17.43 -3.30 10.58
N GLY A 83 16.67 -3.57 11.64
CA GLY A 83 17.09 -4.35 12.79
C GLY A 83 17.01 -3.54 14.09
N PRO A 84 17.91 -3.81 15.07
CA PRO A 84 17.92 -3.12 16.35
C PRO A 84 18.05 -1.60 16.24
N SER A 85 17.72 -0.89 17.31
CA SER A 85 17.67 0.58 17.34
C SER A 85 18.95 1.26 16.86
N PHE A 86 20.13 0.76 17.24
CA PHE A 86 21.41 1.34 16.83
C PHE A 86 21.69 1.25 15.32
N ILE A 87 21.04 0.34 14.60
CA ILE A 87 21.12 0.23 13.12
C ILE A 87 20.01 1.06 12.49
N THR A 88 18.76 0.81 12.90
CA THR A 88 17.58 1.44 12.31
C THR A 88 17.61 2.96 12.46
N ASP A 89 17.97 3.48 13.64
CA ASP A 89 17.98 4.93 13.88
C ASP A 89 19.11 5.64 13.12
N LYS A 90 20.18 4.92 12.81
CA LYS A 90 21.32 5.43 12.03
C LYS A 90 21.01 5.42 10.53
N ASN A 91 20.42 4.34 10.02
CA ASN A 91 20.20 4.14 8.60
C ASN A 91 18.95 4.87 8.06
N ARG A 92 17.96 5.12 8.92
CA ARG A 92 16.69 5.74 8.52
C ARG A 92 16.60 7.18 9.01
N PHE A 93 16.36 7.33 10.31
CA PHE A 93 16.35 8.60 11.03
C PHE A 93 16.28 8.32 12.53
N ARG A 94 16.76 9.26 13.34
CA ARG A 94 16.74 9.13 14.80
C ARG A 94 15.32 8.90 15.32
N GLY A 95 15.12 7.83 16.10
CA GLY A 95 13.82 7.44 16.64
C GLY A 95 12.95 6.57 15.72
N ALA A 96 13.43 6.18 14.53
CA ALA A 96 12.72 5.29 13.61
C ALA A 96 12.37 3.94 14.26
N ALA A 97 13.27 3.36 15.06
CA ALA A 97 13.07 2.08 15.72
C ALA A 97 11.92 2.08 16.73
N LYS A 98 11.50 3.26 17.21
CA LYS A 98 10.30 3.42 18.04
C LYS A 98 9.08 3.79 17.21
N LYS A 99 9.23 4.71 16.25
CA LYS A 99 8.12 5.23 15.46
C LYS A 99 7.51 4.19 14.53
N VAL A 100 8.36 3.42 13.83
CA VAL A 100 7.91 2.41 12.85
C VAL A 100 7.04 1.32 13.49
N PRO A 101 7.46 0.65 14.59
CA PRO A 101 6.59 -0.32 15.26
C PRO A 101 5.30 0.30 15.80
N LYS A 102 5.37 1.50 16.40
CA LYS A 102 4.18 2.20 16.92
C LYS A 102 3.13 2.40 15.82
N ASN A 103 3.56 2.90 14.67
CA ASN A 103 2.68 3.13 13.53
C ASN A 103 2.15 1.84 12.92
N PHE A 104 2.98 0.79 12.86
CA PHE A 104 2.55 -0.53 12.41
C PHE A 104 1.43 -1.09 13.31
N PHE A 105 1.58 -1.00 14.64
CA PHE A 105 0.50 -1.42 15.55
C PHE A 105 -0.75 -0.56 15.40
N ALA A 106 -0.62 0.76 15.23
CA ALA A 106 -1.75 1.64 14.96
C ALA A 106 -2.50 1.27 13.67
N LEU A 107 -1.78 0.90 12.61
CA LEU A 107 -2.37 0.39 11.37
C LEU A 107 -3.16 -0.89 11.61
N VAL A 108 -2.57 -1.87 12.32
CA VAL A 108 -3.23 -3.14 12.62
C VAL A 108 -4.51 -2.90 13.43
N SER A 109 -4.46 -2.04 14.45
CA SER A 109 -5.64 -1.67 15.25
C SER A 109 -6.71 -1.02 14.38
N ALA A 110 -6.38 -0.05 13.54
CA ALA A 110 -7.34 0.62 12.66
C ALA A 110 -8.05 -0.36 11.72
N ILE A 111 -7.34 -1.35 11.18
CA ILE A 111 -7.92 -2.39 10.31
C ILE A 111 -8.83 -3.35 11.11
N GLN A 112 -8.45 -3.69 12.34
CA GLN A 112 -9.26 -4.57 13.20
C GLN A 112 -10.57 -3.88 13.61
N ASP A 113 -10.52 -2.61 13.95
CA ASP A 113 -11.71 -1.83 14.34
C ASP A 113 -12.71 -1.71 13.18
N GLN A 114 -12.23 -1.54 11.94
CA GLN A 114 -13.08 -1.58 10.74
C GLN A 114 -13.84 -2.90 10.58
N LYS A 115 -13.19 -4.04 10.85
CA LYS A 115 -13.86 -5.34 10.80
C LYS A 115 -14.97 -5.45 11.84
N THR A 116 -14.77 -4.88 13.02
CA THR A 116 -15.75 -4.93 14.12
C THR A 116 -17.02 -4.15 13.81
N ILE A 117 -16.96 -3.09 12.99
CA ILE A 117 -18.12 -2.26 12.61
C ILE A 117 -18.92 -2.85 11.43
N SER A 118 -18.37 -3.83 10.72
CA SER A 118 -18.95 -4.38 9.49
C SER A 118 -19.89 -5.58 9.71
N TYR A 119 -20.35 -5.82 10.95
CA TYR A 119 -21.27 -6.91 11.33
C TYR A 119 -22.61 -6.38 11.85
#